data_AF-A0A3Q3MSC2-F1
#
_entry.id   AF-A0A3Q3MSC2-F1
#
_cell.length_a   1.000
_cell.length_b   1.000
_cell.length_c   1.000
_cell.angle_alpha   90.00
_cell.angle_beta   90.00
_cell.angle_gamma   90.00
#
_symmetry.space_group_name_H-M   'P 1'
#
loop_
_entity.id
_entity.type
_entity.pdbx_description
1 polymer ?
#
loop_
_entity_poly.entity_id
_entity_poly.type
_entity_poly.pdbx_seq_one_letter_code
_entity_poly.pdbx_strand_id
1 'polypeptide(L)'
;MAPFSLMTASVSLLAKSFSVVSCTGSLASRCTSVLPAAYISPAKCLTSQASGPPKRPLNGYMRYVLQQQPVMSKQNPEIKSVDIVRKIAQQWRMMSPEQKQPFEEASVKAREQFKVDFQHYQAQLTPAQVQQQAQERKQRMAKRRAIRKKRELTNLGKPKRPRSPFNIFMSEHFEEARGATTQAKMKSLLEDWRNLFSHQKQVYTQLAEDDKIRYKNEMKAWEDHMVEIGREDLIRDQTLSTKKKPAAQTPTAKKETKKAKAKAVKKATATGKSKSTRKTTKGSTTKNVRTTKKT
;
A
#
# COMPACT_ATOMS: atom_id res chain seq x y z
N MET A 1 22.16 18.54 44.86
CA MET A 1 21.84 18.43 46.29
C MET A 1 20.58 17.58 46.41
N ALA A 2 20.74 16.29 46.64
CA ALA A 2 19.67 15.36 47.00
C ALA A 2 19.66 15.18 48.53
N PRO A 3 18.56 14.72 49.12
CA PRO A 3 18.68 13.88 50.30
C PRO A 3 18.09 12.49 50.08
N PHE A 4 18.84 11.55 50.64
CA PHE A 4 18.69 10.12 50.69
C PHE A 4 17.47 9.68 51.50
N SER A 5 16.88 8.55 51.11
CA SER A 5 16.22 7.65 52.06
C SER A 5 16.55 6.21 51.69
N LEU A 6 17.31 5.57 52.60
CA LEU A 6 17.67 4.16 52.65
C LEU A 6 16.80 3.52 53.73
N MET A 7 16.31 2.29 53.52
CA MET A 7 16.33 1.17 54.48
C MET A 7 15.72 -0.11 53.86
N THR A 8 16.58 -1.13 53.74
CA THR A 8 16.43 -2.58 54.07
C THR A 8 15.14 -3.34 53.66
N ALA A 9 15.21 -4.36 52.78
CA ALA A 9 15.74 -5.73 52.92
C ALA A 9 14.75 -6.76 53.51
N SER A 10 14.31 -7.71 52.67
CA SER A 10 14.03 -9.09 53.07
C SER A 10 14.21 -10.04 51.88
N VAL A 11 15.13 -10.97 52.07
CA VAL A 11 15.48 -12.08 51.16
C VAL A 11 14.64 -13.28 51.60
N SER A 12 13.91 -13.90 50.67
CA SER A 12 13.31 -15.22 50.87
C SER A 12 13.91 -16.21 49.89
N LEU A 13 14.92 -16.94 50.38
CA LEU A 13 15.41 -18.20 49.83
C LEU A 13 14.50 -19.31 50.35
N LEU A 14 13.92 -20.12 49.46
CA LEU A 14 13.51 -21.48 49.82
C LEU A 14 13.87 -22.47 48.71
N ALA A 15 14.94 -23.20 48.99
CA ALA A 15 15.37 -24.38 48.26
C ALA A 15 14.38 -25.54 48.47
N LYS A 16 14.12 -26.32 47.42
CA LYS A 16 13.52 -27.66 47.53
C LYS A 16 14.39 -28.67 46.80
N SER A 17 15.25 -29.29 47.60
CA SER A 17 15.59 -30.71 47.67
C SER A 17 15.57 -31.57 46.39
N PHE A 18 16.78 -32.08 46.11
CA PHE A 18 17.13 -33.29 45.37
C PHE A 18 16.26 -34.51 45.74
N SER A 19 16.01 -35.37 44.74
CA SER A 19 15.80 -36.79 44.98
C SER A 19 16.61 -37.59 43.96
N VAL A 20 17.57 -38.35 44.48
CA VAL A 20 18.43 -39.31 43.79
C VAL A 20 17.88 -40.68 44.13
N VAL A 21 17.56 -41.50 43.12
CA VAL A 21 17.42 -42.95 43.29
C VAL A 21 18.23 -43.64 42.20
N SER A 22 19.25 -44.36 42.66
CA SER A 22 20.06 -45.31 41.90
C SER A 22 19.44 -46.71 41.95
N CYS A 23 19.89 -47.58 41.03
CA CYS A 23 20.03 -49.05 41.08
C CYS A 23 19.57 -49.68 39.75
N THR A 24 20.49 -49.91 38.81
CA THR A 24 21.21 -51.18 38.52
C THR A 24 20.36 -52.28 37.87
N GLY A 25 20.74 -52.68 36.67
CA GLY A 25 20.26 -53.90 36.01
C GLY A 25 20.96 -54.09 34.66
N SER A 26 21.75 -55.15 34.56
CA SER A 26 22.82 -55.36 33.58
C SER A 26 22.37 -56.22 32.38
N LEU A 27 23.19 -56.18 31.31
CA LEU A 27 23.38 -57.15 30.23
C LEU A 27 22.29 -57.31 29.14
N ALA A 28 22.64 -57.00 27.88
CA ALA A 28 23.01 -58.02 26.90
C ALA A 28 23.24 -57.42 25.50
N SER A 29 24.35 -57.87 24.90
CA SER A 29 24.79 -57.67 23.52
C SER A 29 23.77 -58.15 22.49
N ARG A 30 23.63 -57.43 21.36
CA ARG A 30 23.79 -57.99 20.00
C ARG A 30 23.71 -56.92 18.89
N CYS A 31 24.63 -57.07 17.95
CA CYS A 31 24.79 -56.34 16.71
C CYS A 31 23.52 -56.30 15.84
N THR A 32 23.32 -55.24 15.06
CA THR A 32 23.22 -55.29 13.59
C THR A 32 23.00 -53.89 13.00
N SER A 33 23.67 -53.68 11.88
CA SER A 33 23.61 -52.54 10.97
C SER A 33 22.20 -52.19 10.50
N VAL A 34 21.78 -50.94 10.68
CA VAL A 34 20.87 -50.26 9.73
C VAL A 34 21.21 -48.77 9.71
N LEU A 35 21.66 -48.29 8.55
CA LEU A 35 21.82 -46.86 8.26
C LEU A 35 20.47 -46.15 8.42
N PRO A 36 20.39 -44.99 9.12
CA PRO A 36 19.18 -44.20 9.09
C PRO A 36 19.02 -43.60 7.70
N ALA A 37 18.05 -44.14 6.96
CA ALA A 37 17.55 -43.59 5.71
C ALA A 37 17.39 -42.07 5.83
N ALA A 38 17.99 -41.36 4.88
CA ALA A 38 17.87 -39.93 4.72
C ALA A 38 16.40 -39.53 4.86
N TYR A 39 16.13 -38.74 5.90
CA TYR A 39 14.86 -38.06 6.10
C TYR A 39 14.73 -37.01 5.01
N ILE A 40 14.37 -37.44 3.80
CA ILE A 40 13.84 -36.58 2.75
C ILE A 40 12.52 -36.07 3.31
N SER A 41 12.60 -35.00 4.10
CA SER A 41 11.45 -34.18 4.40
C SER A 41 10.88 -33.77 3.05
N PRO A 42 9.64 -34.16 2.69
CA PRO A 42 8.98 -33.55 1.56
C PRO A 42 8.78 -32.10 1.96
N ALA A 43 9.70 -31.24 1.53
CA ALA A 43 9.47 -29.82 1.49
C ALA A 43 8.12 -29.69 0.78
N LYS A 44 7.13 -29.19 1.52
CA LYS A 44 5.82 -28.87 0.98
C LYS A 44 6.06 -27.93 -0.19
N CYS A 45 6.20 -28.49 -1.38
CA CYS A 45 6.14 -27.75 -2.61
C CYS A 45 4.80 -27.03 -2.55
N LEU A 46 4.83 -25.71 -2.40
CA LEU A 46 3.68 -24.84 -2.62
C LEU A 46 3.32 -24.80 -4.13
N THR A 47 3.36 -25.97 -4.77
CA THR A 47 2.96 -26.27 -6.15
C THR A 47 1.69 -27.12 -6.11
N SER A 48 0.66 -26.61 -5.46
CA SER A 48 -0.71 -26.99 -5.81
C SER A 48 -1.62 -25.83 -5.44
N GLN A 49 -2.10 -25.13 -6.45
CA GLN A 49 -3.51 -24.81 -6.43
C GLN A 49 -4.13 -25.65 -7.53
N ALA A 50 -4.98 -26.60 -7.14
CA ALA A 50 -5.72 -27.47 -8.04
C ALA A 50 -6.85 -26.73 -8.81
N SER A 51 -7.00 -25.41 -8.66
CA SER A 51 -8.12 -24.64 -9.22
C SER A 51 -7.72 -23.32 -9.89
N GLY A 52 -6.43 -23.10 -10.16
CA GLY A 52 -5.93 -21.83 -10.71
C GLY A 52 -5.10 -22.00 -11.98
N PRO A 53 -4.79 -20.90 -12.70
CA PRO A 53 -3.84 -20.94 -13.81
C PRO A 53 -2.50 -21.55 -13.35
N PRO A 54 -1.87 -22.41 -14.16
CA PRO A 54 -0.53 -22.91 -13.87
C PRO A 54 0.42 -21.76 -13.50
N LYS A 55 1.22 -21.95 -12.45
CA LYS A 55 2.18 -20.94 -12.00
C LYS A 55 3.48 -21.08 -12.79
N ARG A 56 4.14 -19.95 -13.06
CA ARG A 56 5.45 -19.95 -13.71
C ARG A 56 6.45 -20.75 -12.87
N PRO A 57 7.27 -21.62 -13.50
CA PRO A 57 8.23 -22.44 -12.78
C PRO A 57 9.38 -21.59 -12.23
N LEU A 58 10.01 -22.08 -11.18
CA LEU A 58 11.17 -21.44 -10.56
C LEU A 58 12.41 -21.59 -11.44
N ASN A 59 13.17 -20.49 -11.55
CA ASN A 59 14.50 -20.50 -12.15
C ASN A 59 15.49 -21.31 -11.30
N GLY A 60 16.61 -21.77 -11.87
CA GLY A 60 17.64 -22.56 -11.19
C GLY A 60 18.10 -21.95 -9.86
N TYR A 61 18.43 -20.65 -9.85
CA TYR A 61 18.76 -19.95 -8.61
C TYR A 61 17.63 -19.99 -7.56
N MET A 62 16.37 -19.78 -7.97
CA MET A 62 15.24 -19.79 -7.03
C MET A 62 14.98 -21.20 -6.49
N ARG A 63 15.28 -22.26 -7.26
CA ARG A 63 15.26 -23.64 -6.78
C ARG A 63 16.33 -23.87 -5.72
N TYR A 64 17.55 -23.38 -5.96
CA TYR A 64 18.62 -23.43 -4.99
C TYR A 64 18.26 -22.68 -3.70
N VAL A 65 17.71 -21.46 -3.81
CA VAL A 65 17.22 -20.70 -2.64
C VAL A 65 16.17 -21.49 -1.86
N LEU A 66 15.19 -22.10 -2.56
CA LEU A 66 14.14 -22.88 -1.91
C LEU A 66 14.70 -24.08 -1.13
N GLN A 67 15.77 -24.70 -1.61
CA GLN A 67 16.44 -25.82 -0.94
C GLN A 67 17.31 -25.37 0.23
N GLN A 68 18.09 -24.29 0.07
CA GLN A 68 19.09 -23.87 1.05
C GLN A 68 18.53 -22.98 2.17
N GLN A 69 17.50 -22.16 1.87
CA GLN A 69 16.89 -21.27 2.85
C GLN A 69 16.43 -21.98 4.14
N PRO A 70 15.68 -23.10 4.10
CA PRO A 70 15.28 -23.79 5.33
C PRO A 70 16.47 -24.40 6.08
N VAL A 71 17.51 -24.85 5.38
CA VAL A 71 18.72 -25.40 6.00
C VAL A 71 19.46 -24.31 6.78
N MET A 72 19.73 -23.18 6.12
CA MET A 72 20.42 -22.06 6.75
C MET A 72 19.60 -21.38 7.85
N SER A 73 18.27 -21.35 7.71
CA SER A 73 17.37 -20.82 8.74
C SER A 73 17.33 -21.70 9.99
N LYS A 74 17.42 -23.03 9.84
CA LYS A 74 17.53 -23.94 10.99
C LYS A 74 18.89 -23.83 11.68
N GLN A 75 19.96 -23.66 10.91
CA GLN A 75 21.31 -23.47 11.44
C GLN A 75 21.51 -22.11 12.11
N ASN A 76 20.75 -21.08 11.67
CA ASN A 76 20.89 -19.71 12.16
C ASN A 76 19.50 -19.12 12.48
N PRO A 77 18.83 -19.57 13.56
CA PRO A 77 17.47 -19.13 13.89
C PRO A 77 17.40 -17.64 14.29
N GLU A 78 18.50 -17.06 14.75
CA GLU A 78 18.57 -15.65 15.16
C GLU A 78 18.75 -14.69 13.98
N ILE A 79 19.22 -15.17 12.82
CA ILE A 79 19.51 -14.32 11.67
C ILE A 79 18.23 -14.05 10.90
N LYS A 80 18.02 -12.77 10.52
CA LYS A 80 16.89 -12.36 9.67
C LYS A 80 16.94 -13.10 8.34
N SER A 81 15.78 -13.54 7.85
CA SER A 81 15.67 -14.27 6.58
C SER A 81 16.26 -13.51 5.38
N VAL A 82 16.24 -12.18 5.41
CA VAL A 82 16.85 -11.32 4.37
C VAL A 82 18.35 -11.53 4.28
N ASP A 83 19.03 -11.64 5.42
CA ASP A 83 20.48 -11.83 5.48
C ASP A 83 20.86 -13.27 5.12
N ILE A 84 20.02 -14.25 5.49
CA ILE A 84 20.16 -15.65 5.04
C ILE A 84 20.11 -15.71 3.50
N VAL A 85 19.08 -15.13 2.89
CA VAL A 85 18.96 -15.11 1.41
C VAL A 85 20.13 -14.37 0.76
N ARG A 86 20.66 -13.32 1.40
CA ARG A 86 21.86 -12.63 0.92
C ARG A 86 23.08 -13.55 0.90
N LYS A 87 23.30 -14.34 1.96
CA LYS A 87 24.38 -15.34 2.00
C LYS A 87 24.21 -16.42 0.93
N ILE A 88 22.98 -16.93 0.73
CA ILE A 88 22.68 -17.89 -0.34
C ILE A 88 22.97 -17.31 -1.72
N ALA A 89 22.63 -16.03 -1.94
CA ALA A 89 22.94 -15.35 -3.19
C ALA A 89 24.45 -15.26 -3.45
N GLN A 90 25.25 -15.03 -2.41
CA GLN A 90 26.72 -15.04 -2.51
C GLN A 90 27.25 -16.45 -2.83
N GLN A 91 26.78 -17.47 -2.11
CA GLN A 91 27.14 -18.87 -2.38
C GLN A 91 26.84 -19.26 -3.83
N TRP A 92 25.64 -18.95 -4.33
CA TRP A 92 25.27 -19.21 -5.72
C TRP A 92 26.22 -18.54 -6.72
N ARG A 93 26.68 -17.30 -6.45
CA ARG A 93 27.64 -16.63 -7.34
C ARG A 93 28.99 -17.36 -7.38
N MET A 94 29.44 -17.89 -6.24
CA MET A 94 30.71 -18.61 -6.10
C MET A 94 30.68 -20.06 -6.61
N MET A 95 29.50 -20.67 -6.77
CA MET A 95 29.36 -22.04 -7.28
C MET A 95 29.87 -22.16 -8.74
N SER A 96 30.51 -23.29 -9.04
CA SER A 96 30.94 -23.62 -10.40
C SER A 96 29.74 -23.84 -11.34
N PRO A 97 29.92 -23.74 -12.67
CA PRO A 97 28.86 -24.06 -13.63
C PRO A 97 28.30 -25.47 -13.43
N GLU A 98 29.16 -26.45 -13.16
CA GLU A 98 28.78 -27.86 -12.92
C GLU A 98 27.85 -28.02 -11.71
N GLN A 99 28.10 -27.28 -10.64
CA GLN A 99 27.23 -27.28 -9.46
C GLN A 99 25.87 -26.61 -9.72
N LYS A 100 25.80 -25.70 -10.70
CA LYS A 100 24.57 -25.00 -11.11
C LYS A 100 23.75 -25.81 -12.11
N GLN A 101 24.40 -26.61 -12.96
CA GLN A 101 23.78 -27.45 -13.99
C GLN A 101 22.52 -28.20 -13.51
N PRO A 102 22.53 -28.96 -12.41
CA PRO A 102 21.34 -29.72 -12.00
C PRO A 102 20.12 -28.82 -11.71
N PHE A 103 20.35 -27.60 -11.20
CA PHE A 103 19.27 -26.64 -10.95
C PHE A 103 18.77 -25.98 -12.23
N GLU A 104 19.66 -25.72 -13.18
CA GLU A 104 19.34 -25.16 -14.49
C GLU A 104 18.55 -26.15 -15.34
N GLU A 105 19.02 -27.40 -15.44
CA GLU A 105 18.31 -28.48 -16.12
C GLU A 105 16.91 -28.71 -15.53
N ALA A 106 16.80 -28.77 -14.20
CA ALA A 106 15.51 -28.89 -13.54
C ALA A 106 14.59 -27.68 -13.81
N SER A 107 15.17 -26.48 -14.00
CA SER A 107 14.41 -25.30 -14.39
C SER A 107 13.95 -25.36 -15.85
N VAL A 108 14.76 -25.90 -16.76
CA VAL A 108 14.40 -26.06 -18.18
C VAL A 108 13.27 -27.07 -18.33
N LYS A 109 13.42 -28.27 -17.75
CA LYS A 109 12.39 -29.33 -17.75
C LYS A 109 11.04 -28.81 -17.24
N ALA A 110 11.05 -28.07 -16.12
CA ALA A 110 9.82 -27.51 -15.57
C ALA A 110 9.21 -26.38 -16.42
N ARG A 111 10.03 -25.67 -17.22
CA ARG A 111 9.55 -24.65 -18.16
C ARG A 111 8.83 -25.28 -19.35
N GLU A 112 9.33 -26.41 -19.83
CA GLU A 112 8.69 -27.19 -20.89
C GLU A 112 7.35 -27.76 -20.42
N GLN A 113 7.33 -28.40 -19.24
CA GLN A 113 6.10 -28.89 -18.62
C GLN A 113 5.07 -27.76 -18.44
N PHE A 114 5.49 -26.63 -17.87
CA PHE A 114 4.63 -25.46 -17.72
C PHE A 114 4.03 -24.97 -19.05
N LYS A 115 4.78 -25.03 -20.15
CA LYS A 115 4.27 -24.61 -21.46
C LYS A 115 3.12 -25.51 -21.90
N VAL A 116 3.26 -26.82 -21.75
CA VAL A 116 2.22 -27.81 -22.07
C VAL A 116 1.00 -27.60 -21.16
N ASP A 117 1.22 -27.54 -19.83
CA ASP A 117 0.15 -27.35 -18.84
C ASP A 117 -0.62 -26.05 -19.09
N PHE A 118 0.08 -24.98 -19.46
CA PHE A 118 -0.52 -23.69 -19.71
C PHE A 118 -1.31 -23.65 -21.02
N GLN A 119 -0.87 -24.36 -22.06
CA GLN A 119 -1.65 -24.52 -23.30
C GLN A 119 -2.92 -25.31 -23.04
N HIS A 120 -2.82 -26.42 -22.31
CA HIS A 120 -3.98 -27.23 -21.93
C HIS A 120 -4.96 -26.42 -21.07
N TYR A 121 -4.46 -25.68 -20.08
CA TYR A 121 -5.27 -24.77 -19.27
C TYR A 121 -5.98 -23.73 -20.13
N GLN A 122 -5.28 -23.09 -21.08
CA GLN A 122 -5.88 -22.10 -21.97
C GLN A 122 -7.00 -22.68 -22.84
N ALA A 123 -6.83 -23.89 -23.37
CA ALA A 123 -7.83 -24.57 -24.18
C ALA A 123 -9.11 -24.90 -23.40
N GLN A 124 -9.02 -25.06 -22.07
CA GLN A 124 -10.16 -25.35 -21.20
C GLN A 124 -10.99 -24.12 -20.81
N LEU A 125 -10.49 -22.89 -20.99
CA LEU A 125 -11.23 -21.70 -20.55
C LEU A 125 -12.35 -21.29 -21.50
N THR A 126 -13.50 -20.99 -20.92
CA THR A 126 -14.61 -20.34 -21.62
C THR A 126 -14.28 -18.86 -21.89
N PRO A 127 -14.74 -18.23 -22.99
CA PRO A 127 -14.53 -16.80 -23.24
C PRO A 127 -14.94 -15.88 -22.07
N ALA A 128 -16.01 -16.22 -21.35
CA ALA A 128 -16.44 -15.48 -20.17
C ALA A 128 -15.41 -15.53 -19.02
N GLN A 129 -14.79 -16.69 -18.77
CA GLN A 129 -13.75 -16.86 -17.76
C GLN A 129 -12.47 -16.09 -18.15
N VAL A 130 -12.11 -16.08 -19.44
CA VAL A 130 -10.98 -15.29 -19.95
C VAL A 130 -11.21 -13.80 -19.69
N GLN A 131 -12.41 -13.28 -19.96
CA GLN A 131 -12.76 -11.89 -19.69
C GLN A 131 -12.72 -11.57 -18.19
N GLN A 132 -13.27 -12.43 -17.34
CA GLN A 132 -13.19 -12.27 -15.88
C GLN A 132 -11.74 -12.23 -15.39
N GLN A 133 -10.89 -13.15 -15.86
CA GLN A 133 -9.48 -13.18 -15.50
C GLN A 133 -8.74 -11.92 -15.99
N ALA A 134 -9.08 -11.38 -17.16
CA ALA A 134 -8.53 -10.13 -17.66
C ALA A 134 -8.95 -8.93 -16.80
N GLN A 135 -10.22 -8.86 -16.38
CA GLN A 135 -10.72 -7.82 -15.47
C GLN A 135 -10.04 -7.89 -14.11
N GLU A 136 -9.91 -9.08 -13.52
CA GLU A 136 -9.23 -9.28 -12.24
C GLU A 136 -7.75 -8.86 -12.33
N ARG A 137 -7.06 -9.24 -13.42
CA ARG A 137 -5.68 -8.79 -13.70
C ARG A 137 -5.60 -7.27 -13.78
N LYS A 138 -6.54 -6.61 -14.47
CA LYS A 138 -6.60 -5.14 -14.58
C LYS A 138 -6.81 -4.49 -13.21
N GLN A 139 -7.75 -4.99 -12.41
CA GLN A 139 -8.02 -4.49 -11.05
C GLN A 139 -6.81 -4.69 -10.13
N ARG A 140 -6.17 -5.86 -10.18
CA ARG A 140 -4.95 -6.15 -9.40
C ARG A 140 -3.81 -5.21 -9.77
N MET A 141 -3.60 -4.93 -11.06
CA MET A 141 -2.59 -3.99 -11.53
C MET A 141 -2.92 -2.55 -11.12
N ALA A 142 -4.18 -2.13 -11.23
CA ALA A 142 -4.63 -0.82 -10.76
C ALA A 142 -4.39 -0.64 -9.25
N LYS A 143 -4.73 -1.65 -8.44
CA LYS A 143 -4.46 -1.67 -7.00
C LYS A 143 -2.96 -1.56 -6.70
N ARG A 144 -2.11 -2.33 -7.39
CA ARG A 144 -0.65 -2.25 -7.24
C ARG A 144 -0.10 -0.87 -7.60
N ARG A 145 -0.58 -0.26 -8.70
CA ARG A 145 -0.21 1.10 -9.10
C ARG A 145 -0.65 2.14 -8.07
N ALA A 146 -1.87 2.05 -7.55
CA ALA A 146 -2.38 2.94 -6.51
C ALA A 146 -1.56 2.84 -5.21
N ILE A 147 -1.19 1.63 -4.78
CA ILE A 147 -0.33 1.42 -3.60
C ILE A 147 1.06 2.01 -3.83
N ARG A 148 1.66 1.80 -5.01
CA ARG A 148 2.98 2.38 -5.35
C ARG A 148 2.93 3.90 -5.32
N LYS A 149 1.93 4.51 -5.96
CA LYS A 149 1.72 5.97 -5.94
C LYS A 149 1.52 6.49 -4.52
N LYS A 150 0.72 5.81 -3.69
CA LYS A 150 0.53 6.19 -2.28
C LYS A 150 1.85 6.16 -1.50
N ARG A 151 2.64 5.09 -1.63
CA ARG A 151 3.95 4.96 -0.97
C ARG A 151 4.92 6.06 -1.40
N GLU A 152 4.98 6.35 -2.70
CA GLU A 152 5.80 7.45 -3.23
C GLU A 152 5.39 8.79 -2.60
N LEU A 153 4.09 9.12 -2.57
CA LEU A 153 3.60 10.34 -1.93
C LEU A 153 3.90 10.38 -0.43
N THR A 154 3.83 9.24 0.27
CA THR A 154 4.20 9.15 1.69
C THR A 154 5.70 9.38 1.88
N ASN A 155 6.55 8.81 1.03
CA ASN A 155 8.00 9.00 1.08
C ASN A 155 8.40 10.45 0.78
N LEU A 156 7.65 11.14 -0.09
CA LEU A 156 7.83 12.57 -0.38
C LEU A 156 7.22 13.49 0.70
N GLY A 157 6.76 12.93 1.82
CA GLY A 157 6.23 13.72 2.94
C GLY A 157 4.94 14.47 2.61
N LYS A 158 4.12 13.99 1.66
CA LYS A 158 2.89 14.70 1.27
C LYS A 158 1.97 14.90 2.49
N PRO A 159 1.53 16.13 2.79
CA PRO A 159 0.65 16.44 3.91
C PRO A 159 -0.61 15.57 3.97
N LYS A 160 -0.95 15.11 5.18
CA LYS A 160 -2.20 14.37 5.41
C LYS A 160 -3.39 15.32 5.29
N ARG A 161 -4.47 14.81 4.69
CA ARG A 161 -5.74 15.54 4.51
C ARG A 161 -6.25 16.11 5.84
N PRO A 162 -7.00 17.23 5.79
CA PRO A 162 -7.53 17.83 7.00
C PRO A 162 -8.51 16.88 7.68
N ARG A 163 -8.45 16.83 9.02
CA ARG A 163 -9.31 15.99 9.85
C ARG A 163 -10.73 16.57 9.92
N SER A 164 -11.72 15.69 9.80
CA SER A 164 -13.13 16.03 10.06
C SER A 164 -13.38 16.19 11.56
N PRO A 165 -14.40 16.96 12.01
CA PRO A 165 -14.75 17.05 13.43
C PRO A 165 -14.87 15.68 14.11
N PHE A 166 -15.53 14.73 13.43
CA PHE A 166 -15.66 13.36 13.93
C PHE A 166 -14.33 12.60 13.97
N ASN A 167 -13.37 12.88 13.06
CA ASN A 167 -12.06 12.23 13.14
C ASN A 167 -11.26 12.72 14.34
N ILE A 168 -11.43 13.98 14.74
CA ILE A 168 -10.77 14.56 15.92
C ILE A 168 -11.37 13.95 17.19
N PHE A 169 -12.71 14.00 17.31
CA PHE A 169 -13.44 13.31 18.38
C PHE A 169 -13.04 11.83 18.49
N MET A 170 -13.06 11.11 17.36
CA MET A 170 -12.68 9.70 17.35
C MET A 170 -11.26 9.49 17.85
N SER A 171 -10.29 10.34 17.49
CA SER A 171 -8.91 10.18 17.96
C SER A 171 -8.73 10.43 19.46
N GLU A 172 -9.56 11.28 20.06
CA GLU A 172 -9.51 11.56 21.51
C GLU A 172 -10.21 10.47 22.32
N HIS A 173 -11.33 9.95 21.81
CA HIS A 173 -12.20 9.01 22.55
C HIS A 173 -11.96 7.53 22.18
N PHE A 174 -11.00 7.22 21.29
CA PHE A 174 -10.81 5.85 20.80
C PHE A 174 -10.37 4.84 21.88
N GLU A 175 -9.51 5.28 22.80
CA GLU A 175 -8.95 4.43 23.84
C GLU A 175 -10.04 4.02 24.84
N GLU A 176 -10.86 4.99 25.25
CA GLU A 176 -11.96 4.87 26.21
C GLU A 176 -13.24 4.24 25.62
N ALA A 177 -13.31 4.11 24.28
CA ALA A 177 -14.48 3.58 23.60
C ALA A 177 -14.83 2.15 24.04
N ARG A 178 -16.15 1.90 24.17
CA ARG A 178 -16.70 0.61 24.59
C ARG A 178 -16.56 -0.44 23.49
N GLY A 179 -16.00 -1.59 23.83
CA GLY A 179 -15.97 -2.78 22.98
C GLY A 179 -14.59 -3.45 22.91
N ALA A 180 -14.59 -4.78 22.87
CA ALA A 180 -13.38 -5.59 22.80
C ALA A 180 -12.70 -5.55 21.42
N THR A 181 -13.46 -5.26 20.36
CA THR A 181 -12.95 -5.17 18.99
C THR A 181 -12.93 -3.73 18.50
N THR A 182 -11.97 -3.40 17.62
CA THR A 182 -11.89 -2.08 16.95
C THR A 182 -13.21 -1.71 16.26
N GLN A 183 -13.91 -2.70 15.69
CA GLN A 183 -15.19 -2.47 15.03
C GLN A 183 -16.31 -2.15 16.03
N ALA A 184 -16.33 -2.79 17.20
CA ALA A 184 -17.28 -2.47 18.26
C ALA A 184 -17.04 -1.05 18.83
N LYS A 185 -15.77 -0.69 19.10
CA LYS A 185 -15.38 0.66 19.51
C LYS A 185 -15.81 1.73 18.51
N MET A 186 -15.60 1.47 17.22
CA MET A 186 -16.02 2.40 16.16
C MET A 186 -17.54 2.61 16.14
N LYS A 187 -18.32 1.54 16.38
CA LYS A 187 -19.79 1.65 16.46
C LYS A 187 -20.23 2.44 17.68
N SER A 188 -19.60 2.24 18.85
CA SER A 188 -19.94 3.02 20.04
C SER A 188 -19.64 4.51 19.84
N LEU A 189 -18.47 4.85 19.30
CA LEU A 189 -18.09 6.24 19.02
C LEU A 189 -19.02 6.94 18.04
N LEU A 190 -19.54 6.22 17.04
CA LEU A 190 -20.53 6.79 16.13
C LEU A 190 -21.84 7.15 16.84
N GLU A 191 -22.28 6.29 17.77
CA GLU A 191 -23.47 6.55 18.57
C GLU A 191 -23.24 7.71 19.56
N ASP A 192 -22.11 7.69 20.26
CA ASP A 192 -21.71 8.75 21.19
C ASP A 192 -21.61 10.10 20.46
N TRP A 193 -20.98 10.13 19.28
CA TRP A 193 -20.94 11.32 18.42
C TRP A 193 -22.32 11.80 17.98
N ARG A 194 -23.23 10.88 17.63
CA ARG A 194 -24.60 11.24 17.24
C ARG A 194 -25.31 11.94 18.40
N ASN A 195 -25.13 11.44 19.61
CA ASN A 195 -25.79 11.91 20.82
C ASN A 195 -25.15 13.15 21.48
N LEU A 196 -23.94 13.57 21.05
CA LEU A 196 -23.34 14.83 21.51
C LEU A 196 -24.22 16.05 21.19
N PHE A 197 -24.26 17.00 22.12
CA PHE A 197 -24.96 18.27 21.96
C PHE A 197 -24.25 19.18 20.93
N SER A 198 -24.99 20.16 20.40
CA SER A 198 -24.47 21.12 19.41
C SER A 198 -23.24 21.89 19.91
N HIS A 199 -23.27 22.38 21.16
CA HIS A 199 -22.16 23.11 21.75
C HIS A 199 -20.90 22.25 21.92
N GLN A 200 -21.05 20.96 22.26
CA GLN A 200 -19.91 20.02 22.34
C GLN A 200 -19.34 19.73 20.94
N LYS A 201 -20.22 19.54 19.94
CA LYS A 201 -19.81 19.38 18.52
C LYS A 201 -19.11 20.63 17.96
N GLN A 202 -19.44 21.81 18.49
CA GLN A 202 -18.86 23.07 18.02
C GLN A 202 -17.36 23.15 18.31
N VAL A 203 -16.90 22.64 19.46
CA VAL A 203 -15.45 22.56 19.78
C VAL A 203 -14.70 21.78 18.71
N TYR A 204 -15.18 20.58 18.36
CA TYR A 204 -14.57 19.76 17.30
C TYR A 204 -14.69 20.40 15.91
N THR A 205 -15.72 21.22 15.69
CA THR A 205 -15.89 21.97 14.44
C THR A 205 -14.80 23.02 14.30
N GLN A 206 -14.51 23.77 15.36
CA GLN A 206 -13.42 24.74 15.40
C GLN A 206 -12.06 24.06 15.21
N LEU A 207 -11.79 22.96 15.93
CA LEU A 207 -10.54 22.19 15.75
C LEU A 207 -10.36 21.68 14.31
N ALA A 208 -11.44 21.30 13.63
CA ALA A 208 -11.38 20.90 12.23
C ALA A 208 -11.16 22.09 11.27
N GLU A 209 -11.62 23.29 11.64
CA GLU A 209 -11.31 24.51 10.90
C GLU A 209 -9.84 24.89 11.02
N ASP A 210 -9.26 24.77 12.21
CA ASP A 210 -7.83 24.97 12.44
C ASP A 210 -6.99 23.94 11.66
N ASP A 211 -7.40 22.66 11.65
CA ASP A 211 -6.70 21.62 10.88
C ASP A 211 -6.78 21.85 9.35
N LYS A 212 -7.83 22.52 8.86
CA LYS A 212 -7.87 23.00 7.45
C LYS A 212 -6.83 24.07 7.20
N ILE A 213 -6.58 24.98 8.15
CA ILE A 213 -5.55 26.02 8.02
C ILE A 213 -4.17 25.36 8.01
N ARG A 214 -3.88 24.46 8.96
CA ARG A 214 -2.66 23.64 8.97
C ARG A 214 -2.42 22.97 7.62
N TYR A 215 -3.42 22.24 7.10
CA TYR A 215 -3.30 21.54 5.82
C TYR A 215 -3.03 22.49 4.66
N LYS A 216 -3.67 23.67 4.61
CA LYS A 216 -3.42 24.66 3.55
C LYS A 216 -1.96 25.14 3.57
N ASN A 217 -1.43 25.45 4.75
CA ASN A 217 -0.06 25.93 4.92
C ASN A 217 0.96 24.84 4.55
N GLU A 218 0.81 23.63 5.10
CA GLU A 218 1.67 22.49 4.78
C GLU A 218 1.62 22.14 3.28
N MET A 219 0.44 22.14 2.67
CA MET A 219 0.30 21.84 1.23
C MET A 219 0.99 22.88 0.37
N LYS A 220 0.93 24.17 0.73
CA LYS A 220 1.62 25.22 0.00
C LYS A 220 3.14 24.98 0.04
N ALA A 221 3.69 24.81 1.24
CA ALA A 221 5.12 24.53 1.41
C ALA A 221 5.56 23.25 0.68
N TRP A 222 4.74 22.20 0.74
CA TRP A 222 5.02 20.95 0.03
C TRP A 222 4.99 21.11 -1.49
N GLU A 223 4.01 21.84 -2.04
CA GLU A 223 3.93 22.10 -3.48
C GLU A 223 5.09 22.97 -3.98
N ASP A 224 5.53 23.94 -3.18
CA ASP A 224 6.70 24.76 -3.49
C ASP A 224 7.97 23.91 -3.53
N HIS A 225 8.17 23.03 -2.55
CA HIS A 225 9.28 22.06 -2.55
C HIS A 225 9.20 21.06 -3.72
N MET A 226 8.00 20.65 -4.17
CA MET A 226 7.87 19.80 -5.35
C MET A 226 8.26 20.51 -6.65
N VAL A 227 8.03 21.83 -6.76
CA VAL A 227 8.53 22.63 -7.89
C VAL A 227 10.06 22.68 -7.87
N GLU A 228 10.65 22.90 -6.70
CA GLU A 228 12.11 22.98 -6.54
C GLU A 228 12.82 21.68 -6.96
N ILE A 229 12.24 20.52 -6.63
CA ILE A 229 12.75 19.20 -7.05
C ILE A 229 12.42 18.88 -8.53
N GLY A 230 11.61 19.71 -9.22
CA GLY A 230 11.19 19.49 -10.60
C GLY A 230 10.08 18.43 -10.75
N ARG A 231 9.38 18.08 -9.66
CA ARG A 231 8.25 17.13 -9.62
C ARG A 231 6.90 17.85 -9.71
N GLU A 232 6.76 18.69 -10.72
CA GLU A 232 5.52 19.46 -10.96
C GLU A 232 4.30 18.56 -11.26
N ASP A 233 4.54 17.31 -11.68
CA ASP A 233 3.51 16.29 -11.93
C ASP A 233 2.63 15.95 -10.70
N LEU A 234 3.09 16.32 -9.50
CA LEU A 234 2.43 15.99 -8.23
C LEU A 234 1.62 17.13 -7.61
N ILE A 235 1.67 18.31 -8.24
CA ILE A 235 1.05 19.55 -7.78
C ILE A 235 -0.39 19.64 -8.27
N ARG A 236 -1.27 20.36 -7.54
CA ARG A 236 -2.66 20.60 -7.97
C ARG A 236 -2.73 21.55 -9.17
N ASP A 237 -3.67 21.31 -10.09
CA ASP A 237 -3.85 22.15 -11.29
C ASP A 237 -4.09 23.64 -10.97
N GLN A 238 -4.76 23.93 -9.86
CA GLN A 238 -5.01 25.31 -9.39
C GLN A 238 -3.70 26.05 -9.05
N THR A 239 -2.71 25.37 -8.48
CA THR A 239 -1.44 26.00 -8.11
C THR A 239 -0.50 26.10 -9.31
N LEU A 240 -0.53 25.13 -10.23
CA LEU A 240 0.19 25.22 -11.52
C LEU A 240 -0.32 26.39 -12.39
N SER A 241 -1.64 26.56 -12.50
CA SER A 241 -2.24 27.67 -13.26
C SER A 241 -1.91 29.04 -12.65
N THR A 242 -1.88 29.13 -11.32
CA THR A 242 -1.48 30.36 -10.61
C THR A 242 0.00 30.69 -10.82
N LYS A 243 0.90 29.71 -10.93
CA LYS A 243 2.34 29.95 -11.21
C LYS A 243 2.63 30.28 -12.68
N LYS A 244 1.81 29.81 -13.63
CA LYS A 244 1.96 30.17 -15.06
C LYS A 244 1.46 31.58 -15.39
N LYS A 245 0.49 32.11 -14.64
CA LYS A 245 -0.10 33.43 -14.86
C LYS A 245 0.81 34.65 -14.57
N PRO A 246 1.76 34.65 -13.60
CA PRO A 246 2.61 35.81 -13.32
C PRO A 246 3.69 36.11 -14.38
N ALA A 247 3.94 35.22 -15.34
CA ALA A 247 4.91 35.49 -16.42
C ALA A 247 4.32 36.30 -17.60
N ALA A 248 3.01 36.56 -17.63
CA ALA A 248 2.32 37.19 -18.78
C ALA A 248 1.81 38.63 -18.51
N GLN A 249 2.14 39.24 -17.36
CA GLN A 249 1.73 40.62 -17.06
C GLN A 249 2.94 41.47 -16.68
N THR A 250 3.68 41.89 -17.71
CA THR A 250 4.51 43.08 -17.65
C THR A 250 4.17 43.94 -18.87
N PRO A 251 3.41 45.03 -18.71
CA PRO A 251 3.46 46.14 -19.64
C PRO A 251 4.32 47.26 -19.03
N THR A 252 5.45 47.51 -19.67
CA THR A 252 6.30 48.69 -19.49
C THR A 252 5.68 49.92 -20.17
N ALA A 253 5.93 51.07 -19.55
CA ALA A 253 6.01 52.43 -20.12
C ALA A 253 4.74 53.24 -20.49
N LYS A 254 4.45 54.20 -19.59
CA LYS A 254 4.05 55.63 -19.75
C LYS A 254 3.62 56.15 -21.14
N LYS A 255 2.49 56.89 -21.16
CA LYS A 255 2.42 58.24 -21.79
C LYS A 255 1.31 59.11 -21.17
N GLU A 256 1.68 60.34 -20.82
CA GLU A 256 0.83 61.41 -20.29
C GLU A 256 -0.09 62.03 -21.37
N THR A 257 -1.27 62.52 -20.96
CA THR A 257 -1.76 63.93 -21.07
C THR A 257 -3.25 64.09 -21.39
N LYS A 258 -3.81 65.12 -20.73
CA LYS A 258 -4.97 65.99 -21.03
C LYS A 258 -6.38 65.68 -20.48
N LYS A 259 -6.81 66.65 -19.64
CA LYS A 259 -8.16 67.08 -19.20
C LYS A 259 -9.24 67.00 -20.29
N ALA A 260 -10.46 66.62 -19.90
CA ALA A 260 -11.67 67.46 -20.02
C ALA A 260 -12.88 66.87 -19.24
N LYS A 261 -13.62 67.75 -18.56
CA LYS A 261 -14.93 67.53 -17.93
C LYS A 261 -16.01 67.24 -18.97
N ALA A 262 -16.98 66.38 -18.65
CA ALA A 262 -18.41 66.69 -18.84
C ALA A 262 -19.29 65.72 -18.03
N LYS A 263 -20.24 66.31 -17.30
CA LYS A 263 -21.25 65.68 -16.47
C LYS A 263 -22.55 65.75 -17.27
N ALA A 264 -23.27 64.64 -17.47
CA ALA A 264 -24.66 64.67 -17.90
C ALA A 264 -25.44 63.49 -17.34
N VAL A 265 -26.42 63.83 -16.52
CA VAL A 265 -27.46 63.00 -15.92
C VAL A 265 -28.66 62.93 -16.86
N LYS A 266 -29.33 61.77 -16.96
CA LYS A 266 -30.80 61.55 -17.11
C LYS A 266 -31.01 60.04 -17.31
N LYS A 267 -31.59 59.29 -16.36
CA LYS A 267 -32.99 59.19 -15.89
C LYS A 267 -33.84 58.23 -16.75
N ALA A 268 -34.63 57.42 -16.03
CA ALA A 268 -35.81 56.62 -16.42
C ALA A 268 -35.52 55.14 -16.80
N THR A 269 -35.72 54.18 -15.90
CA THR A 269 -36.99 53.47 -15.55
C THR A 269 -37.58 52.67 -16.71
N ALA A 270 -37.63 51.34 -16.59
CA ALA A 270 -38.89 50.59 -16.45
C ALA A 270 -38.63 49.07 -16.48
N THR A 271 -39.20 48.44 -15.46
CA THR A 271 -39.54 47.03 -15.28
C THR A 271 -40.27 46.41 -16.48
N GLY A 272 -39.99 45.14 -16.77
CA GLY A 272 -40.78 44.34 -17.71
C GLY A 272 -40.46 42.85 -17.62
N LYS A 273 -41.19 42.15 -16.75
CA LYS A 273 -41.17 40.70 -16.55
C LYS A 273 -42.09 40.04 -17.60
N SER A 274 -41.60 39.10 -18.40
CA SER A 274 -42.48 38.10 -19.02
C SER A 274 -41.78 36.76 -19.29
N LYS A 275 -42.27 35.79 -18.55
CA LYS A 275 -42.17 34.33 -18.65
C LYS A 275 -42.80 33.85 -19.96
N SER A 276 -42.19 32.93 -20.72
CA SER A 276 -42.92 31.82 -21.37
C SER A 276 -42.02 30.82 -22.12
N THR A 277 -42.22 29.54 -21.78
CA THR A 277 -42.30 28.34 -22.66
C THR A 277 -41.15 27.92 -23.59
N ARG A 278 -40.49 26.83 -23.16
CA ARG A 278 -40.51 25.48 -23.78
C ARG A 278 -40.69 25.41 -25.30
N LYS A 279 -39.65 24.94 -26.01
CA LYS A 279 -39.83 24.02 -27.14
C LYS A 279 -38.68 23.03 -27.26
N THR A 280 -39.05 21.77 -27.17
CA THR A 280 -38.30 20.57 -27.54
C THR A 280 -38.12 20.49 -29.05
N THR A 281 -36.91 20.17 -29.52
CA THR A 281 -36.70 19.56 -30.84
C THR A 281 -35.66 18.44 -30.76
N LYS A 282 -36.12 17.24 -31.08
CA LYS A 282 -35.31 16.07 -31.45
C LYS A 282 -34.74 16.29 -32.87
N GLY A 283 -33.52 15.82 -33.11
CA GLY A 283 -32.94 15.52 -34.42
C GLY A 283 -31.70 14.65 -34.18
N SER A 284 -31.78 13.33 -34.36
CA SER A 284 -31.58 12.60 -35.62
C SER A 284 -30.10 12.42 -35.99
N THR A 285 -29.56 11.28 -35.54
CA THR A 285 -28.76 10.28 -36.26
C THR A 285 -27.86 10.71 -37.43
N THR A 286 -26.56 10.40 -37.34
CA THR A 286 -25.83 9.70 -38.42
C THR A 286 -24.54 9.04 -37.90
N LYS A 287 -24.48 7.71 -38.03
CA LYS A 287 -23.29 6.88 -37.88
C LYS A 287 -22.39 7.09 -39.10
N ASN A 288 -21.07 7.16 -38.90
CA ASN A 288 -20.12 6.87 -39.96
C ASN A 288 -19.17 5.76 -39.52
N VAL A 289 -19.27 4.62 -40.19
CA VAL A 289 -18.40 3.45 -40.09
C VAL A 289 -17.33 3.61 -41.15
N ARG A 290 -16.04 3.55 -40.78
CA ARG A 290 -14.93 3.45 -41.74
C ARG A 290 -14.22 2.12 -41.55
N THR A 291 -14.47 1.23 -42.50
CA THR A 291 -13.71 0.02 -42.79
C THR A 291 -12.45 0.39 -43.58
N THR A 292 -11.30 -0.18 -43.22
CA THR A 292 -10.15 -0.29 -44.12
C THR A 292 -9.48 -1.65 -43.89
N LYS A 293 -9.42 -2.45 -44.95
CA LYS A 293 -8.79 -3.77 -45.01
C LYS A 293 -7.66 -3.68 -46.05
N LYS A 294 -6.48 -4.16 -45.64
CA LYS A 294 -5.37 -4.76 -46.40
C LYS A 294 -4.92 -4.15 -47.74
N THR A 295 -3.63 -3.91 -47.79
CA THR A 295 -2.69 -4.66 -48.67
C THR A 295 -1.58 -5.20 -47.79
#